data_AF-A0AA40KEE0-F1
#
_entry.id   AF-A0AA40KEE0-F1
#
_cell.length_a   1.000
_cell.length_b   1.000
_cell.length_c   1.000
_cell.angle_alpha   90.00
_cell.angle_beta   90.00
_cell.angle_gamma   90.00
#
_symmetry.space_group_name_H-M   'P 1'
#
loop_
_entity.id
_entity.type
_entity.pdbx_description
1 polymer ?
#
loop_
_entity_poly.entity_id
_entity_poly.type
_entity_poly.pdbx_seq_one_letter_code
_entity_poly.pdbx_strand_id
1 'polypeptide(L)'
;MKIWENLQKSVLPHNLKFNVKLNKEWRSIDVTTSTKNDHTVQVLDLNITEEELKQIKKTTTDLEQTLKDKIAHWRSTIGLTTIFNRHAITILRNFISKIESSSEVQLDKRDLKQLYRSYHVHGFILNKRECSIDDLSEHLRATKIYNINDPVEFALVCQIQPYIGKISSIWLAVIILKSRD
;
A
#
# COMPACT_ATOMS: atom_id res chain seq x y z
N MET A 1 2.91 -28.76 16.37
CA MET A 1 2.92 -27.32 16.71
C MET A 1 2.70 -27.22 18.21
N LYS A 2 3.60 -26.58 18.96
CA LYS A 2 3.43 -26.36 20.41
C LYS A 2 2.88 -24.96 20.62
N ILE A 3 1.64 -24.85 21.07
CA ILE A 3 0.95 -23.58 21.30
C ILE A 3 1.08 -23.26 22.78
N TRP A 4 1.50 -22.04 23.11
CA TRP A 4 1.68 -21.56 24.48
C TRP A 4 0.69 -20.45 24.79
N GLU A 5 -0.05 -20.61 25.88
CA GLU A 5 -0.96 -19.60 26.44
C GLU A 5 -0.18 -18.66 27.36
N ASN A 6 -0.35 -17.36 27.16
CA ASN A 6 0.16 -16.34 28.08
C ASN A 6 -0.80 -16.16 29.26
N LEU A 7 -0.30 -16.39 30.48
CA LEU A 7 -1.03 -16.20 31.74
C LEU A 7 -0.65 -14.89 32.46
N GLN A 8 0.21 -14.06 31.85
CA GLN A 8 0.60 -12.77 32.43
C GLN A 8 -0.56 -11.76 32.37
N LYS A 9 -0.68 -10.91 33.41
CA LYS A 9 -1.74 -9.87 33.51
C LYS A 9 -1.68 -8.82 32.40
N SER A 10 -0.54 -8.66 31.74
CA SER A 10 -0.36 -7.69 30.67
C SER A 10 -0.34 -8.39 29.32
N VAL A 11 -1.07 -7.83 28.35
CA VAL A 11 -1.12 -8.27 26.96
C VAL A 11 -0.31 -7.35 26.03
N LEU A 12 0.32 -6.31 26.57
CA LEU A 12 1.11 -5.36 25.79
C LEU A 12 2.50 -5.94 25.50
N PRO A 13 2.99 -5.93 24.23
CA PRO A 13 4.22 -6.61 23.84
C PRO A 13 5.48 -6.19 24.63
N HIS A 14 5.56 -4.93 25.07
CA HIS A 14 6.71 -4.39 25.81
C HIS A 14 6.73 -4.80 27.29
N ASN A 15 5.61 -5.28 27.84
CA ASN A 15 5.48 -5.77 29.21
C ASN A 15 5.47 -7.30 29.31
N LEU A 16 5.53 -7.98 28.16
CA LEU A 16 5.51 -9.44 28.08
C LEU A 16 6.90 -10.01 28.37
N LYS A 17 6.95 -11.10 29.14
CA LYS A 17 8.20 -11.87 29.33
C LYS A 17 8.07 -13.18 28.59
N PHE A 18 8.79 -13.36 27.48
CA PHE A 18 8.68 -14.54 26.61
C PHE A 18 9.38 -15.81 27.13
N ASN A 19 9.54 -15.96 28.44
CA ASN A 19 10.22 -17.11 29.04
C ASN A 19 9.23 -18.26 29.30
N VAL A 20 9.08 -19.15 28.33
CA VAL A 20 8.19 -20.33 28.39
C VAL A 20 8.54 -21.38 29.46
N LYS A 21 9.68 -21.24 30.16
CA LYS A 21 10.02 -22.10 31.31
C LYS A 21 9.30 -21.69 32.59
N LEU A 22 8.72 -20.49 32.62
CA LEU A 22 7.97 -19.99 33.76
C LEU A 22 6.52 -20.47 33.66
N ASN A 23 6.24 -21.64 34.23
CA ASN A 23 4.90 -22.25 34.24
C ASN A 23 3.80 -21.38 34.90
N LYS A 24 4.19 -20.34 35.66
CA LYS A 24 3.27 -19.35 36.24
C LYS A 24 2.84 -18.27 35.24
N GLU A 25 3.62 -18.07 34.19
CA GLU A 25 3.42 -17.03 33.17
C GLU A 25 3.05 -17.63 31.82
N TRP A 26 3.39 -18.90 31.58
CA TRP A 26 3.13 -19.60 30.32
C TRP A 26 2.61 -21.01 30.57
N ARG A 27 1.58 -21.41 29.84
CA ARG A 27 1.02 -22.76 29.87
C ARG A 27 1.07 -23.38 28.49
N SER A 28 1.56 -24.62 28.38
CA SER A 28 1.47 -25.39 27.13
C SER A 28 0.02 -25.83 26.92
N ILE A 29 -0.55 -25.52 25.75
CA ILE A 29 -1.85 -26.04 25.34
C ILE A 29 -1.60 -27.37 24.62
N ASP A 30 -1.93 -28.47 25.29
CA ASP A 30 -1.96 -29.79 24.65
C ASP A 30 -3.24 -29.89 23.81
N VAL A 31 -3.05 -29.95 22.49
CA VAL A 31 -4.13 -29.96 21.49
C VAL A 31 -5.05 -31.18 21.62
N THR A 32 -4.65 -32.21 22.37
CA THR A 32 -5.36 -33.48 22.51
C THR A 32 -6.51 -33.50 23.53
N THR A 33 -6.69 -32.48 24.37
CA THR A 33 -7.72 -32.51 25.45
C THR A 33 -8.64 -31.29 25.53
N SER A 34 -8.79 -30.49 24.48
CA SER A 34 -9.72 -29.34 24.54
C SER A 34 -11.12 -29.68 24.05
N THR A 35 -11.88 -30.37 24.91
CA THR A 35 -13.34 -30.25 24.93
C THR A 35 -13.71 -29.18 25.96
N LYS A 36 -14.42 -28.13 25.51
CA LYS A 36 -15.13 -27.09 26.30
C LYS A 36 -14.27 -25.94 26.87
N ASN A 37 -13.99 -24.93 26.05
CA ASN A 37 -14.42 -23.52 26.20
C ASN A 37 -13.48 -22.54 25.47
N ASP A 38 -14.09 -21.64 24.68
CA ASP A 38 -13.68 -20.26 24.42
C ASP A 38 -12.26 -19.94 23.91
N HIS A 39 -11.75 -20.71 22.95
CA HIS A 39 -10.70 -20.20 22.07
C HIS A 39 -11.32 -19.54 20.84
N THR A 40 -11.97 -18.39 21.05
CA THR A 40 -12.28 -17.48 19.94
C THR A 40 -10.95 -17.05 19.33
N VAL A 41 -10.73 -17.43 18.08
CA VAL A 41 -9.73 -16.79 17.21
C VAL A 41 -9.90 -15.30 17.42
N GLN A 42 -8.88 -14.61 17.96
CA GLN A 42 -8.93 -13.15 18.09
C GLN A 42 -8.84 -12.58 16.69
N VAL A 43 -10.01 -12.39 16.07
CA VAL A 43 -10.15 -11.61 14.85
C VAL A 43 -9.86 -10.17 15.27
N LEU A 44 -8.69 -9.68 14.88
CA LEU A 44 -8.33 -8.29 15.07
C LEU A 44 -9.13 -7.47 14.07
N ASP A 45 -10.21 -6.86 14.54
CA ASP A 45 -11.02 -5.98 13.69
C ASP A 45 -10.30 -4.65 13.46
N LEU A 46 -10.25 -4.26 12.18
CA LEU A 46 -9.84 -2.93 11.75
C LEU A 46 -10.94 -1.92 12.12
N ASN A 47 -10.93 -1.44 13.35
CA ASN A 47 -11.85 -0.39 13.80
C ASN A 47 -11.37 0.98 13.28
N ILE A 48 -11.66 1.27 12.01
CA ILE A 48 -11.39 2.56 11.37
C ILE A 48 -12.66 3.40 11.43
N THR A 49 -12.59 4.57 12.05
CA THR A 49 -13.69 5.52 12.11
C THR A 49 -13.91 6.21 10.76
N GLU A 50 -15.12 6.74 10.53
CA GLU A 50 -15.41 7.50 9.30
C GLU A 50 -14.51 8.74 9.16
N GLU A 51 -14.16 9.37 10.29
CA GLU A 51 -13.25 10.52 10.33
C GLU A 51 -11.83 10.14 9.91
N GLU A 52 -11.31 9.01 10.40
CA GLU A 52 -10.01 8.48 9.97
C GLU A 52 -10.01 8.15 8.48
N LEU A 53 -11.09 7.59 7.94
CA LEU A 53 -11.19 7.31 6.50
C LEU A 53 -11.19 8.59 5.66
N LYS A 54 -11.88 9.65 6.11
CA LYS A 54 -11.85 10.96 5.45
C LYS A 54 -10.45 11.56 5.48
N GLN A 55 -9.77 11.47 6.62
CA GLN A 55 -8.40 11.95 6.77
C GLN A 55 -7.44 11.20 5.85
N ILE A 56 -7.52 9.86 5.79
CA ILE A 56 -6.70 9.03 4.91
C ILE A 56 -6.92 9.42 3.44
N LYS A 57 -8.17 9.62 3.02
CA LYS A 57 -8.49 10.06 1.63
C LYS A 57 -7.90 11.43 1.32
N LYS A 58 -7.99 12.38 2.26
CA LYS A 58 -7.40 13.71 2.12
C LYS A 58 -5.87 13.60 1.98
N THR A 59 -5.21 12.93 2.93
CA THR A 59 -3.76 12.71 2.90
C THR A 59 -3.31 12.01 1.62
N THR A 60 -4.06 11.01 1.15
CA THR A 60 -3.78 10.32 -0.13
C THR A 60 -3.83 11.28 -1.31
N THR A 61 -4.83 12.18 -1.34
CA THR A 61 -5.01 13.15 -2.42
C THR A 61 -3.91 14.21 -2.41
N ASP A 62 -3.57 14.72 -1.22
CA ASP A 62 -2.50 15.71 -1.02
C ASP A 62 -1.13 15.13 -1.41
N LEU A 63 -0.88 13.86 -1.06
CA LEU A 63 0.34 13.15 -1.41
C LEU A 63 0.44 12.91 -2.93
N GLU A 64 -0.65 12.45 -3.56
CA GLU A 64 -0.71 12.27 -5.01
C GLU A 64 -0.45 13.59 -5.76
N GLN A 65 -1.08 14.67 -5.31
CA GLN A 65 -0.91 15.99 -5.93
C GLN A 65 0.53 16.49 -5.80
N THR A 66 1.10 16.39 -4.60
CA THR A 66 2.49 16.82 -4.36
C THR A 66 3.49 16.02 -5.21
N LEU A 67 3.31 14.71 -5.35
CA LEU A 67 4.19 13.89 -6.21
C LEU A 67 4.05 14.26 -7.69
N LYS A 68 2.84 14.56 -8.17
CA LYS A 68 2.61 15.06 -9.53
C LYS A 68 3.33 16.39 -9.74
N ASP A 69 3.22 17.31 -8.78
CA ASP A 69 3.87 18.62 -8.83
C ASP A 69 5.39 18.48 -8.83
N LYS A 70 5.94 17.54 -8.05
CA LYS A 70 7.39 17.21 -8.07
C LYS A 70 7.84 16.71 -9.44
N ILE A 71 7.13 15.76 -10.06
CA ILE A 71 7.45 15.31 -11.43
C ILE A 71 7.40 16.47 -12.41
N ALA A 72 6.32 17.27 -12.36
CA ALA A 72 6.13 18.41 -13.25
C ALA A 72 7.28 19.42 -13.10
N HIS A 73 7.68 19.71 -11.87
CA HIS A 73 8.78 20.60 -11.56
C HIS A 73 10.14 20.07 -12.05
N TRP A 74 10.44 18.78 -11.82
CA TRP A 74 11.68 18.18 -12.31
C TRP A 74 11.75 18.20 -13.84
N ARG A 75 10.63 17.95 -14.53
CA ARG A 75 10.54 18.01 -15.99
C ARG A 75 10.65 19.44 -16.52
N SER A 76 9.98 20.41 -15.90
CA SER A 76 10.09 21.81 -16.32
C SER A 76 11.52 22.33 -16.16
N THR A 77 12.26 21.86 -15.16
CA THR A 77 13.66 22.25 -14.92
C THR A 77 14.58 21.81 -16.07
N ILE A 78 14.25 20.73 -16.76
CA ILE A 78 14.98 20.23 -17.94
C ILE A 78 14.30 20.64 -19.27
N GLY A 79 13.34 21.56 -19.23
CA GLY A 79 12.65 22.09 -20.43
C GLY A 79 11.58 21.17 -21.03
N LEU A 80 11.13 20.13 -20.30
CA LEU A 80 10.11 19.20 -20.76
C LEU A 80 8.74 19.51 -20.17
N THR A 81 7.70 19.39 -21.00
CA THR A 81 6.31 19.46 -20.54
C THR A 81 5.88 18.15 -19.87
N THR A 82 4.99 18.26 -18.88
CA THR A 82 4.41 17.12 -18.19
C THR A 82 2.90 17.10 -18.41
N ILE A 83 2.40 16.00 -18.97
CA ILE A 83 0.97 15.79 -19.22
C ILE A 83 0.53 14.62 -18.37
N PHE A 84 -0.55 14.79 -17.60
CA PHE A 84 -1.15 13.71 -16.83
C PHE A 84 -2.42 13.19 -17.51
N ASN A 85 -2.42 11.92 -17.90
CA ASN A 85 -3.55 11.29 -18.58
C ASN A 85 -4.65 10.92 -17.58
N ARG A 86 -5.76 11.66 -17.61
CA ARG A 86 -6.91 11.45 -16.70
C ARG A 86 -7.55 10.06 -16.87
N HIS A 87 -7.67 9.58 -18.10
CA HIS A 87 -8.26 8.26 -18.36
C HIS A 87 -7.41 7.13 -17.76
N ALA A 88 -6.10 7.19 -17.97
CA ALA A 88 -5.17 6.22 -17.42
C ALA A 88 -5.08 6.29 -15.90
N ILE A 89 -5.16 7.48 -15.30
CA ILE A 89 -5.27 7.65 -13.84
C ILE A 89 -6.52 6.92 -13.31
N THR A 90 -7.68 7.05 -13.95
CA THR A 90 -8.91 6.35 -13.53
C THR A 90 -8.75 4.83 -13.63
N ILE A 91 -8.21 4.33 -14.73
CA ILE A 91 -7.95 2.89 -14.91
C ILE A 91 -6.98 2.39 -13.83
N LEU A 92 -5.88 3.11 -13.60
CA LEU A 92 -4.85 2.73 -12.64
C LEU A 92 -5.37 2.75 -11.20
N ARG A 93 -6.22 3.72 -10.85
CA ARG A 93 -6.87 3.78 -9.54
C ARG A 93 -7.77 2.58 -9.31
N ASN A 94 -8.62 2.24 -10.28
CA ASN A 94 -9.47 1.05 -10.21
C ASN A 94 -8.64 -0.24 -10.10
N PHE A 95 -7.50 -0.29 -10.78
CA PHE A 95 -6.57 -1.42 -10.71
C PHE A 95 -5.96 -1.56 -9.30
N ILE A 96 -5.42 -0.48 -8.71
CA ILE A 96 -4.83 -0.52 -7.36
C ILE A 96 -5.87 -0.93 -6.32
N SER A 97 -7.09 -0.38 -6.37
CA SER A 97 -8.12 -0.72 -5.40
C SER A 97 -8.56 -2.20 -5.44
N LYS A 98 -8.31 -2.90 -6.55
CA LYS A 98 -8.54 -4.35 -6.68
C LYS A 98 -7.39 -5.22 -6.17
N ILE A 99 -6.16 -4.69 -6.10
CA ILE A 99 -5.00 -5.42 -5.56
C ILE A 99 -5.21 -5.75 -4.07
N GLU A 100 -5.90 -4.88 -3.34
CA GLU A 100 -6.03 -4.98 -1.88
C GLU A 100 -7.05 -6.02 -1.41
N SER A 101 -8.11 -6.28 -2.18
CA SER A 101 -9.21 -7.16 -1.77
C SER A 101 -8.93 -8.66 -1.96
N SER A 102 -7.71 -9.00 -2.36
CA SER A 102 -7.39 -10.24 -3.02
C SER A 102 -6.11 -10.84 -2.43
N SER A 103 -6.23 -11.88 -1.61
CA SER A 103 -5.10 -12.73 -1.23
C SER A 103 -4.62 -13.64 -2.38
N GLU A 104 -5.41 -13.79 -3.46
CA GLU A 104 -5.13 -14.77 -4.53
C GLU A 104 -5.75 -14.46 -5.91
N VAL A 105 -6.28 -13.26 -6.15
CA VAL A 105 -6.98 -12.97 -7.41
C VAL A 105 -5.95 -12.73 -8.51
N GLN A 106 -6.06 -13.53 -9.56
CA GLN A 106 -5.52 -13.23 -10.88
C GLN A 106 -5.90 -11.79 -11.22
N LEU A 107 -4.98 -10.85 -11.01
CA LEU A 107 -5.16 -9.44 -11.31
C LEU A 107 -5.74 -9.36 -12.71
N ASP A 108 -7.02 -9.01 -12.78
CA ASP A 108 -7.75 -9.06 -14.01
C ASP A 108 -7.24 -7.93 -14.89
N LYS A 109 -6.24 -8.26 -15.71
CA LYS A 109 -5.51 -7.31 -16.54
C LYS A 109 -6.41 -6.70 -17.61
N ARG A 110 -7.72 -7.01 -17.65
CA ARG A 110 -8.70 -6.40 -18.56
C ARG A 110 -8.65 -4.88 -18.54
N ASP A 111 -8.55 -4.26 -17.35
CA ASP A 111 -8.49 -2.80 -17.21
C ASP A 111 -7.21 -2.24 -17.84
N LEU A 112 -6.06 -2.86 -17.57
CA LEU A 112 -4.78 -2.47 -18.15
C LEU A 112 -4.67 -2.81 -19.65
N LYS A 113 -5.34 -3.87 -20.12
CA LYS A 113 -5.38 -4.25 -21.55
C LYS A 113 -5.92 -3.12 -22.42
N GLN A 114 -6.84 -2.31 -21.91
CA GLN A 114 -7.31 -1.12 -22.64
C GLN A 114 -6.17 -0.12 -22.87
N LEU A 115 -5.35 0.15 -21.84
CA LEU A 115 -4.18 1.03 -21.97
C LEU A 115 -3.13 0.44 -22.91
N TYR A 116 -2.84 -0.86 -22.81
CA TYR A 116 -1.86 -1.53 -23.68
C TYR A 116 -2.26 -1.57 -25.16
N ARG A 117 -3.55 -1.37 -25.50
CA ARG A 117 -3.98 -1.30 -26.90
C ARG A 117 -3.61 0.02 -27.55
N SER A 118 -3.78 1.13 -26.83
CA SER A 118 -3.57 2.48 -27.35
C SER A 118 -2.17 3.04 -27.08
N TYR A 119 -1.46 2.50 -26.07
CA TYR A 119 -0.18 3.06 -25.62
C TYR A 119 0.91 1.99 -25.46
N HIS A 120 2.16 2.39 -25.64
CA HIS A 120 3.32 1.72 -25.08
C HIS A 120 3.44 2.12 -23.60
N VAL A 121 2.92 1.27 -22.72
CA VAL A 121 2.89 1.51 -21.27
C VAL A 121 4.17 0.98 -20.63
N HIS A 122 4.91 1.86 -19.96
CA HIS A 122 6.04 1.54 -19.09
C HIS A 122 5.74 2.01 -17.68
N GLY A 123 6.30 1.40 -16.64
CA GLY A 123 6.03 1.86 -15.29
C GLY A 123 6.29 0.81 -14.24
N PHE A 124 5.90 1.14 -13.02
CA PHE A 124 6.05 0.28 -11.86
C PHE A 124 4.95 0.55 -10.84
N ILE A 125 4.78 -0.43 -9.96
CA ILE A 125 3.94 -0.31 -8.77
C ILE A 125 4.84 -0.62 -7.58
N LEU A 126 4.73 0.23 -6.56
CA LEU A 126 5.50 0.15 -5.34
C LEU A 126 4.53 0.04 -4.16
N ASN A 127 4.74 -0.96 -3.31
CA ASN A 127 4.14 -1.02 -1.98
C ASN A 127 5.23 -0.73 -0.95
N LYS A 128 5.03 0.32 -0.15
CA LYS A 128 5.90 0.68 0.96
C LYS A 128 5.08 0.80 2.24
N ARG A 129 5.72 0.53 3.38
CA ARG A 129 5.19 1.00 4.67
C ARG A 129 5.06 2.53 4.64
N GLU A 130 4.15 3.07 5.42
CA GLU A 130 4.04 4.51 5.66
C GLU A 130 5.41 5.15 5.85
N CYS A 131 5.67 6.18 5.04
CA CYS A 131 6.92 6.92 4.99
C CYS A 131 6.63 8.38 4.67
N SER A 132 7.63 9.23 4.88
CA SER A 132 7.47 10.65 4.61
C SER A 132 7.31 10.93 3.12
N ILE A 133 6.70 12.07 2.79
CA ILE A 133 6.55 12.49 1.41
C ILE A 133 7.90 12.78 0.73
N ASP A 134 8.90 13.18 1.52
CA ASP A 134 10.25 13.42 1.04
C ASP A 134 10.94 12.10 0.67
N ASP A 135 10.79 11.06 1.49
CA ASP A 135 11.31 9.71 1.18
C ASP A 135 10.67 9.16 -0.10
N LEU A 136 9.35 9.32 -0.26
CA LEU A 136 8.66 8.90 -1.49
C LEU A 136 9.12 9.71 -2.71
N SER A 137 9.30 11.01 -2.54
CA SER A 137 9.81 11.89 -3.59
C SER A 137 11.23 11.52 -3.99
N GLU A 138 12.10 11.16 -3.04
CA GLU A 138 13.46 10.72 -3.32
C GLU A 138 13.47 9.39 -4.08
N HIS A 139 12.68 8.41 -3.65
CA HIS A 139 12.52 7.16 -4.38
C HIS A 139 12.02 7.40 -5.81
N LEU A 140 11.00 8.25 -5.97
CA LEU A 140 10.46 8.61 -7.28
C LEU A 140 11.51 9.29 -8.15
N ARG A 141 12.32 10.20 -7.58
CA ARG A 141 13.43 10.85 -8.28
C ARG A 141 14.51 9.85 -8.69
N ALA A 142 14.83 8.88 -7.84
CA ALA A 142 15.83 7.85 -8.12
C ALA A 142 15.45 6.98 -9.34
N THR A 143 14.16 6.83 -9.64
CA THR A 143 13.69 6.11 -10.84
C THR A 143 13.98 6.83 -12.16
N LYS A 144 14.33 8.12 -12.12
CA LYS A 144 14.64 8.96 -13.30
C LYS A 144 13.55 9.01 -14.38
N ILE A 145 12.30 8.61 -14.07
CA ILE A 145 11.17 8.64 -15.01
C ILE A 145 10.86 10.04 -15.55
N TYR A 146 11.26 11.08 -14.81
CA TYR A 146 11.08 12.46 -15.24
C TYR A 146 12.00 12.81 -16.43
N ASN A 147 13.13 12.13 -16.60
CA ASN A 147 14.15 12.41 -17.62
C ASN A 147 13.90 11.67 -18.95
N ILE A 148 12.64 11.51 -19.33
CA ILE A 148 12.25 10.89 -20.59
C ILE A 148 11.95 12.00 -21.60
N ASN A 149 12.78 12.12 -22.63
CA ASN A 149 12.70 13.18 -23.63
C ASN A 149 11.62 12.94 -24.71
N ASP A 150 11.09 11.72 -24.80
CA ASP A 150 10.00 11.39 -25.72
C ASP A 150 8.70 12.14 -25.35
N PRO A 151 7.79 12.36 -26.32
CA PRO A 151 6.43 12.83 -26.04
C PRO A 151 5.67 11.75 -25.29
N VAL A 152 5.69 11.84 -23.96
CA VAL A 152 5.06 10.88 -23.06
C VAL A 152 4.06 11.55 -22.14
N GLU A 153 3.02 10.79 -21.79
CA GLU A 153 2.05 11.15 -20.78
C GLU A 153 2.30 10.32 -19.53
N PHE A 154 1.98 10.87 -18.36
CA PHE A 154 2.14 10.22 -17.08
C PHE A 154 0.78 9.89 -16.48
N ALA A 155 0.70 8.79 -15.75
CA ALA A 155 -0.37 8.56 -14.79
C ALA A 155 0.25 8.09 -13.47
N LEU A 156 -0.05 8.83 -12.41
CA LEU A 156 0.43 8.58 -11.06
C LEU A 156 -0.79 8.48 -10.16
N VAL A 157 -0.86 7.39 -9.40
CA VAL A 157 -1.92 7.16 -8.41
C VAL A 157 -1.28 6.73 -7.10
N CYS A 158 -1.77 7.31 -6.01
CA CYS A 158 -1.43 6.89 -4.66
C CYS A 158 -2.66 6.34 -3.93
N GLN A 159 -2.45 5.36 -3.07
CA GLN A 159 -3.46 4.81 -2.18
C GLN A 159 -2.82 4.46 -0.83
N ILE A 160 -3.35 5.04 0.25
CA ILE A 160 -2.95 4.70 1.62
C ILE A 160 -3.90 3.63 2.13
N GLN A 161 -3.33 2.48 2.50
CA GLN A 161 -4.05 1.35 3.05
C GLN A 161 -3.78 1.23 4.55
N PRO A 162 -4.80 1.44 5.40
CA PRO A 162 -4.67 1.23 6.84
C PRO A 162 -4.65 -0.27 7.22
N TYR A 163 -3.88 -0.59 8.23
CA TYR A 163 -3.79 -1.89 8.90
C TYR A 163 -3.97 -1.73 10.41
N ILE A 164 -4.08 -2.87 11.10
CA ILE A 164 -4.29 -2.94 12.54
C ILE A 164 -3.10 -2.27 13.25
N GLY A 165 -3.40 -1.51 14.30
CA GLY A 165 -2.38 -0.88 15.13
C GLY A 165 -1.86 0.46 14.60
N LYS A 166 -2.68 1.23 13.86
CA LYS A 166 -2.31 2.54 13.27
C LYS A 166 -1.12 2.46 12.32
N ILE A 167 -0.93 1.30 11.69
CA ILE A 167 0.08 1.10 10.66
C ILE A 167 -0.62 1.28 9.32
N SER A 168 0.01 1.94 8.36
CA SER A 168 -0.49 1.98 6.99
C SER A 168 0.58 1.57 5.97
N SER A 169 0.16 1.16 4.78
CA SER A 169 1.02 1.04 3.60
C SER A 169 0.61 2.04 2.54
N ILE A 170 1.58 2.55 1.80
CA ILE A 170 1.38 3.43 0.67
C ILE A 170 1.63 2.61 -0.59
N TRP A 171 0.59 2.49 -1.41
CA TRP A 171 0.68 2.01 -2.78
C TRP A 171 0.91 3.20 -3.69
N LEU A 172 1.99 3.16 -4.45
CA LEU A 172 2.33 4.14 -5.47
C LEU A 172 2.40 3.40 -6.81
N ALA A 173 1.54 3.76 -7.76
CA ALA A 173 1.67 3.30 -9.13
C ALA A 173 2.01 4.48 -10.03
N VAL A 174 3.04 4.27 -10.86
CA VAL A 174 3.48 5.25 -11.83
C VAL A 174 3.62 4.58 -13.18
N ILE A 175 2.90 5.09 -14.16
CA ILE A 175 3.00 4.64 -15.54
C ILE A 175 3.29 5.83 -16.47
N ILE A 176 4.04 5.51 -17.51
CA ILE A 176 4.45 6.37 -18.61
C ILE A 176 3.81 5.78 -19.86
N LEU A 177 3.12 6.63 -20.59
CA LEU A 177 2.34 6.27 -21.77
C LEU A 177 2.95 6.98 -22.96
N LYS A 178 3.41 6.20 -23.94
CA LYS A 178 3.81 6.71 -25.25
C LYS A 178 2.76 6.29 -26.27
N SER A 179 2.27 7.21 -27.09
CA SER A 179 1.32 6.87 -28.15
C SER A 179 1.91 5.82 -29.09
N ARG A 180 1.05 5.00 -29.70
CA ARG A 180 1.45 3.98 -30.68
C ARG A 180 1.47 4.47 -32.13
N ASP A 181 1.13 5.74 -32.35
CA ASP A 181 1.12 6.38 -33.69
C ASP A 181 2.48 6.32 -34.40
#